data_AF-A0AAV2Q8G9-F1
#
_entry.id   AF-A0AAV2Q8G9-F1
#
_cell.length_a   1.000
_cell.length_b   1.000
_cell.length_c   1.000
_cell.angle_alpha   90.00
_cell.angle_beta   90.00
_cell.angle_gamma   90.00
#
_symmetry.space_group_name_H-M   'P 1'
#
loop_
_entity.id
_entity.type
_entity.pdbx_description
1 polymer ?
#
loop_
_entity_poly.entity_id
_entity_poly.type
_entity_poly.pdbx_seq_one_letter_code
_entity_poly.pdbx_strand_id
1 'polypeptide(L)'
;IGVNSADAASSNNRNNRLGLQRKEECETSQLQKCMDLLQTLNKDYNLAFASTSEGLDKMCNTMQTGVKCVHTHVTRCFAQEKQKIFFQLLRGTEDVIQDLCEPGYFRERK
;
A
#
# COMPACT_ATOMS: atom_id res chain seq x y z
N ILE A 1 -7.72 -17.35 52.79
CA ILE A 1 -7.65 -15.87 52.70
C ILE A 1 -6.19 -15.48 52.93
N GLY A 2 -5.57 -14.73 52.00
CA GLY A 2 -4.23 -14.14 52.13
C GLY A 2 -3.16 -14.84 51.29
N VAL A 3 -3.00 -14.48 50.01
CA VAL A 3 -1.97 -13.58 49.40
C VAL A 3 -0.59 -14.23 49.23
N ASN A 4 0.21 -14.01 48.18
CA ASN A 4 0.04 -13.74 46.75
C ASN A 4 1.46 -13.70 46.17
N SER A 5 1.55 -13.96 44.87
CA SER A 5 2.59 -13.43 43.97
C SER A 5 4.00 -13.99 44.14
N ALA A 6 4.29 -15.02 43.34
CA ALA A 6 5.63 -15.28 42.86
C ALA A 6 6.12 -14.08 42.02
N ASP A 7 7.29 -13.58 42.41
CA ASP A 7 8.03 -12.53 41.74
C ASP A 7 8.59 -12.94 40.37
N ALA A 8 8.92 -11.89 39.62
CA ALA A 8 10.04 -11.80 38.69
C ALA A 8 9.86 -12.31 37.25
N ALA A 9 9.61 -11.36 36.34
CA ALA A 9 10.55 -10.98 35.26
C ALA A 9 9.90 -9.84 34.44
N SER A 10 10.09 -8.58 34.83
CA SER A 10 11.17 -7.70 34.38
C SER A 10 11.27 -7.56 32.84
N SER A 11 10.75 -6.42 32.40
CA SER A 11 10.86 -5.84 31.06
C SER A 11 12.29 -5.86 30.53
N ASN A 12 12.56 -6.52 29.38
CA ASN A 12 13.75 -6.22 28.56
C ASN A 12 13.66 -6.73 27.11
N ASN A 13 12.56 -6.47 26.38
CA ASN A 13 12.44 -6.90 24.98
C ASN A 13 11.56 -6.00 24.09
N ARG A 14 11.71 -4.67 24.18
CA ARG A 14 11.03 -3.75 23.25
C ARG A 14 11.87 -3.47 22.00
N ASN A 15 13.19 -3.40 22.14
CA ASN A 15 14.10 -3.06 21.04
C ASN A 15 14.21 -4.18 20.00
N ASN A 16 14.19 -5.44 20.42
CA ASN A 16 14.25 -6.58 19.51
C ASN A 16 12.92 -6.73 18.74
N ARG A 17 11.78 -6.53 19.42
CA ARG A 17 10.44 -6.58 18.80
C ARG A 17 10.24 -5.50 17.73
N LEU A 18 10.70 -4.28 17.96
CA LEU A 18 10.67 -3.20 16.95
C LEU A 18 11.60 -3.48 15.77
N GLY A 19 12.73 -4.15 16.01
CA GLY A 19 13.64 -4.59 14.95
C GLY A 19 13.06 -5.68 14.07
N LEU A 20 12.39 -6.67 14.68
CA LEU A 20 11.65 -7.74 13.98
C LEU A 20 10.46 -7.19 13.19
N GLN A 21 9.66 -6.28 13.78
CA GLN A 21 8.54 -5.64 13.09
C GLN A 21 8.98 -4.85 11.86
N ARG A 22 10.06 -4.05 11.96
CA ARG A 22 10.61 -3.36 10.77
C ARG A 22 11.13 -4.32 9.71
N LYS A 23 11.62 -5.49 10.11
CA LYS A 23 12.08 -6.53 9.19
C LYS A 23 10.90 -7.16 8.44
N GLU A 24 9.82 -7.49 9.15
CA GLU A 24 8.56 -8.00 8.61
C GLU A 24 7.83 -6.97 7.71
N GLU A 25 7.92 -5.69 8.05
CA GLU A 25 7.37 -4.58 7.24
C GLU A 25 8.12 -4.38 5.92
N CYS A 26 9.40 -4.72 5.89
CA CYS A 26 10.27 -4.59 4.72
C CYS A 26 10.49 -5.89 3.95
N GLU A 27 9.71 -6.93 4.27
CA GLU A 27 9.68 -8.13 3.45
C GLU A 27 9.01 -7.90 2.09
N THR A 28 9.50 -8.61 1.08
CA THR A 28 8.91 -8.65 -0.26
C THR A 28 7.43 -9.06 -0.23
N SER A 29 7.02 -9.84 0.78
CA SER A 29 5.63 -10.23 1.01
C SER A 29 4.71 -9.02 1.22
N GLN A 30 5.20 -7.92 1.80
CA GLN A 30 4.41 -6.69 1.99
C GLN A 30 4.27 -5.90 0.69
N LEU A 31 5.33 -5.84 -0.13
CA LEU A 31 5.24 -5.27 -1.46
C LEU A 31 4.24 -6.05 -2.33
N GLN A 32 4.27 -7.37 -2.25
CA GLN A 32 3.33 -8.24 -2.97
C GLN A 32 1.88 -7.92 -2.60
N LYS A 33 1.57 -7.69 -1.31
CA LYS A 33 0.22 -7.28 -0.88
C LYS A 33 -0.24 -5.97 -1.53
N CYS A 34 0.66 -5.00 -1.69
CA CYS A 34 0.34 -3.77 -2.41
C CYS A 34 0.03 -4.06 -3.89
N MET A 35 0.81 -4.94 -4.53
CA MET A 35 0.60 -5.35 -5.93
C MET A 35 -0.68 -6.17 -6.11
N ASP A 36 -1.05 -7.01 -5.15
CA ASP A 36 -2.28 -7.82 -5.19
C ASP A 36 -3.53 -6.94 -5.20
N LEU A 37 -3.50 -5.80 -4.49
CA LEU A 37 -4.57 -4.82 -4.54
C LEU A 37 -4.74 -4.26 -5.95
N LEU A 38 -3.65 -3.93 -6.64
CA LEU A 38 -3.68 -3.47 -8.02
C LEU A 38 -4.15 -4.57 -8.99
N GLN A 39 -3.80 -5.83 -8.74
CA GLN A 39 -4.29 -6.96 -9.54
C GLN A 39 -5.80 -7.20 -9.42
N THR A 40 -6.42 -6.75 -8.33
CA THR A 40 -7.88 -6.89 -8.13
C THR A 40 -8.67 -6.17 -9.23
N LEU A 41 -8.11 -5.09 -9.77
CA LEU A 41 -8.69 -4.34 -10.88
C LEU A 41 -8.86 -5.17 -12.16
N ASN A 42 -7.96 -6.13 -12.39
CA ASN A 42 -8.04 -7.03 -13.54
C ASN A 42 -9.00 -8.20 -13.29
N LYS A 43 -9.36 -8.47 -12.03
CA LYS A 43 -10.20 -9.61 -11.63
C LYS A 43 -11.67 -9.22 -11.49
N ASP A 44 -11.96 -7.98 -11.13
CA ASP A 44 -13.31 -7.45 -11.05
C ASP A 44 -13.73 -6.83 -12.40
N TYR A 45 -14.62 -7.52 -13.11
CA TYR A 45 -15.17 -7.04 -14.39
C TYR A 45 -15.85 -5.67 -14.28
N ASN A 46 -16.45 -5.34 -13.13
CA ASN A 46 -17.10 -4.04 -12.94
C ASN A 46 -16.07 -2.91 -12.78
N LEU A 47 -14.85 -3.23 -12.35
CA LEU A 47 -13.75 -2.26 -12.26
C LEU A 47 -12.97 -2.20 -13.58
N ALA A 48 -12.69 -3.35 -14.21
CA ALA A 48 -11.98 -3.43 -15.48
C ALA A 48 -12.68 -2.65 -16.61
N PHE A 49 -14.01 -2.55 -16.57
CA PHE A 49 -14.82 -1.83 -17.55
C PHE A 49 -15.67 -0.74 -16.91
N ALA A 50 -15.25 -0.17 -15.77
CA ALA A 50 -16.00 0.80 -14.97
C ALA A 50 -16.81 1.80 -15.81
N SER A 51 -18.06 1.45 -16.15
CA SER A 51 -18.91 2.21 -17.07
C SER A 51 -19.87 3.12 -16.32
N THR A 52 -19.90 3.02 -15.00
CA THR A 52 -20.66 3.85 -14.08
C THR A 52 -19.70 4.73 -13.27
N SER A 53 -20.18 5.89 -12.83
CA SER A 53 -19.41 6.76 -11.91
C SER A 53 -19.00 6.00 -10.64
N GLU A 54 -19.89 5.17 -10.09
CA GLU A 54 -19.59 4.38 -8.88
C GLU A 54 -18.48 3.34 -9.12
N GLY A 55 -18.49 2.67 -10.28
CA GLY A 55 -17.42 1.75 -10.66
C GLY A 55 -16.09 2.47 -10.84
N LEU A 56 -16.11 3.67 -11.42
CA LEU A 56 -14.93 4.52 -11.61
C LEU A 56 -14.36 4.97 -10.27
N ASP A 57 -15.19 5.43 -9.34
CA ASP A 57 -14.76 5.87 -8.01
C ASP A 57 -14.14 4.71 -7.21
N LYS A 58 -14.71 3.51 -7.29
CA LYS A 58 -14.13 2.30 -6.68
C LYS A 58 -12.78 1.94 -7.29
N MET A 59 -12.68 1.98 -8.62
CA MET A 59 -11.42 1.71 -9.32
C MET A 59 -10.34 2.71 -8.91
N CYS A 60 -10.68 3.99 -8.86
CA CYS A 60 -9.79 5.06 -8.44
C CYS A 60 -9.30 4.88 -7.01
N ASN A 61 -10.19 4.55 -6.08
CA ASN A 61 -9.81 4.25 -4.70
C ASN A 61 -8.82 3.07 -4.63
N THR A 62 -9.10 1.98 -5.35
CA THR A 62 -8.20 0.82 -5.39
C THR A 62 -6.83 1.16 -5.98
N MET A 63 -6.78 1.88 -7.11
CA MET A 63 -5.53 2.31 -7.75
C MET A 63 -4.70 3.21 -6.84
N GLN A 64 -5.31 4.28 -6.32
CA GLN A 64 -4.63 5.23 -5.43
C GLN A 64 -4.15 4.56 -4.14
N THR A 65 -4.94 3.66 -3.56
CA THR A 65 -4.55 2.91 -2.37
C THR A 65 -3.37 1.97 -2.65
N GLY A 66 -3.38 1.26 -3.78
CA GLY A 66 -2.29 0.37 -4.17
C GLY A 66 -0.99 1.11 -4.42
N VAL A 67 -1.02 2.19 -5.20
CA VAL A 67 0.15 3.02 -5.48
C VAL A 67 0.70 3.65 -4.20
N LYS A 68 -0.15 4.19 -3.33
CA LYS A 68 0.28 4.74 -2.03
C LYS A 68 0.94 3.69 -1.13
N CYS A 69 0.42 2.46 -1.14
CA CYS A 69 1.01 1.33 -0.43
C CYS A 69 2.44 1.06 -0.93
N VAL A 70 2.62 0.96 -2.25
CA VAL A 70 3.93 0.75 -2.87
C VAL A 70 4.89 1.89 -2.54
N HIS A 71 4.46 3.14 -2.71
CA HIS A 71 5.28 4.32 -2.42
C HIS A 71 5.75 4.33 -0.95
N THR A 72 4.86 3.99 -0.02
CA THR A 72 5.17 3.89 1.41
C THR A 72 6.19 2.79 1.69
N HIS A 73 6.00 1.60 1.11
CA HIS A 73 6.93 0.47 1.29
C HIS A 73 8.31 0.79 0.72
N VAL A 74 8.38 1.32 -0.49
CA VAL A 74 9.65 1.72 -1.14
C VAL A 74 10.37 2.80 -0.33
N THR A 75 9.65 3.84 0.11
CA THR A 75 10.25 4.93 0.91
C THR A 75 10.84 4.42 2.23
N ARG A 76 10.17 3.46 2.88
CA ARG A 76 10.59 2.93 4.19
C ARG A 76 11.70 1.90 4.09
N CYS A 77 11.68 1.07 3.05
CA CYS A 77 12.45 -0.17 3.03
C CYS A 77 13.59 -0.19 2.00
N PHE A 78 13.55 0.69 1.00
CA PHE A 78 14.55 0.67 -0.07
C PHE A 78 15.60 1.76 0.14
N ALA A 79 16.84 1.50 -0.30
CA ALA A 79 17.89 2.53 -0.34
C ALA A 79 17.56 3.61 -1.38
N GLN A 80 18.05 4.84 -1.17
CA GLN A 80 17.71 6.00 -2.00
C GLN A 80 17.88 5.78 -3.51
N GLU A 81 18.94 5.08 -3.94
CA GLU A 81 19.17 4.76 -5.35
C GLU A 81 18.03 3.91 -5.93
N LYS A 82 17.60 2.89 -5.18
CA LYS A 82 16.48 2.02 -5.57
C LYS A 82 15.14 2.75 -5.52
N GLN A 83 14.96 3.70 -4.60
CA GLN A 83 13.75 4.54 -4.57
C GLN A 83 13.58 5.34 -5.86
N LYS A 84 14.66 6.00 -6.34
CA LYS A 84 14.63 6.78 -7.58
C LYS A 84 14.20 5.94 -8.78
N ILE A 85 14.80 4.74 -8.92
CA ILE A 85 14.44 3.80 -9.99
C ILE A 85 12.96 3.43 -9.88
N PHE A 86 12.48 3.11 -8.68
CA PHE A 86 11.09 2.69 -8.48
C PHE A 86 10.10 3.81 -8.80
N PHE A 87 10.35 5.03 -8.33
CA PHE A 87 9.47 6.17 -8.62
C PHE A 87 9.50 6.55 -10.10
N GLN A 88 10.65 6.42 -10.77
CA GLN A 88 10.72 6.61 -12.21
C GLN A 88 9.89 5.56 -12.96
N LEU A 89 9.86 4.30 -12.51
CA LEU A 89 9.06 3.24 -13.10
C LEU A 89 7.55 3.46 -12.88
N LEU A 90 7.15 4.01 -11.73
CA LEU A 90 5.74 4.24 -11.41
C LEU A 90 5.16 5.51 -12.01
N ARG A 91 5.99 6.49 -12.38
CA ARG A 91 5.55 7.82 -12.80
C ARG A 91 4.47 7.81 -13.89
N GLY A 92 4.67 7.05 -14.96
CA GLY A 92 3.67 6.97 -16.04
C GLY A 92 2.34 6.34 -15.58
N THR A 93 2.39 5.40 -14.64
CA THR A 93 1.19 4.80 -14.04
C THR A 93 0.47 5.80 -13.13
N GLU A 94 1.22 6.57 -12.35
CA GLU A 94 0.69 7.64 -11.49
C GLU A 94 0.02 8.74 -12.32
N ASP A 95 0.63 9.16 -13.43
CA ASP A 95 0.08 10.14 -14.36
C ASP A 95 -1.28 9.66 -14.92
N VAL A 96 -1.37 8.40 -15.36
CA VAL A 96 -2.64 7.81 -15.85
C VAL A 96 -3.70 7.76 -14.76
N ILE A 97 -3.34 7.38 -13.53
CA ILE A 97 -4.28 7.36 -12.41
C ILE A 97 -4.79 8.77 -12.11
N GLN A 98 -3.90 9.76 -12.13
CA GLN A 98 -4.27 11.16 -11.89
C GLN A 98 -5.24 11.66 -12.97
N ASP A 99 -4.92 11.45 -14.25
CA ASP A 99 -5.77 11.88 -15.37
C ASP A 99 -7.17 11.25 -15.33
N LEU A 100 -7.26 10.02 -14.82
CA LEU A 100 -8.51 9.27 -14.76
C LEU A 100 -9.36 9.57 -13.53
N CYS A 101 -8.72 9.84 -12.38
CA CYS A 101 -9.38 9.89 -11.08
C CYS A 101 -9.59 11.30 -10.54
N GLU A 102 -8.78 12.26 -10.96
CA GLU A 102 -8.99 13.65 -10.60
C GLU A 102 -10.06 14.31 -11.51
N PRO A 103 -10.77 15.33 -11.02
CA PRO A 103 -11.69 16.11 -11.85
C PRO A 103 -10.97 16.69 -13.07
N GLY A 104 -11.47 16.41 -14.27
CA GLY A 104 -10.86 16.82 -15.52
C GLY A 104 -11.54 16.20 -16.75
N TYR A 105 -10.92 16.39 -17.91
CA TYR A 105 -11.48 16.06 -19.23
C TYR A 105 -12.01 14.62 -19.36
N PHE A 106 -11.42 13.66 -18.65
CA PHE A 106 -11.83 12.25 -18.70
C PHE A 106 -13.02 11.94 -17.78
N ARG A 107 -13.16 12.63 -16.64
CA ARG A 107 -14.25 12.42 -15.68
C ARG A 107 -15.53 13.16 -16.06
N GLU A 108 -15.42 14.27 -16.78
CA GLU A 108 -16.56 15.09 -17.26
C GLU A 108 -17.28 14.50 -18.48
N ARG A 109 -16.72 13.48 -19.13
CA ARG A 109 -17.30 12.83 -20.33
C ARG A 109 -17.96 11.47 -20.06
N LYS A 110 -18.17 11.10 -18.81
CA LYS A 110 -18.77 9.82 -18.42
C LYS A 110 -20.12 9.98 -17.74
#